data_AF-A0A7C4C748-F1
#
_entry.id   AF-A0A7C4C748-F1
#
_cell.length_a   1.000
_cell.length_b   1.000
_cell.length_c   1.000
_cell.angle_alpha   90.00
_cell.angle_beta   90.00
_cell.angle_gamma   90.00
#
_symmetry.space_group_name_H-M   'P 1'
#
loop_
_entity.id
_entity.type
_entity.pdbx_description
1 polymer ?
#
loop_
_entity_poly.entity_id
_entity_poly.type
_entity_poly.pdbx_seq_one_letter_code
_entity_poly.pdbx_strand_id
1 'polypeptide(L)'
;LEYDFIEKTGVKMVIGKGGMGNRTVEACKKFGAVYTIFTGGAAVLAAKGMKRVLDVHWLDLGVPEALWVIEVDKFGPLMVTIDSHGNNFYDSINKEVYRRLREEIYPKIGVKA
;
A
#
# COMPACT_ATOMS: atom_id res chain seq x y z
N LEU A 1 7.99 -1.55 10.45
CA LEU A 1 7.38 -0.44 11.21
C LEU A 1 5.86 -0.65 11.28
N GLU A 2 5.27 -1.01 10.15
CA GLU A 2 3.85 -1.25 9.91
C GLU A 2 3.29 -2.36 10.79
N TYR A 3 4.02 -3.48 10.93
CA TYR A 3 3.63 -4.56 11.83
C TYR A 3 3.41 -4.04 13.25
N ASP A 4 4.42 -3.34 13.79
CA ASP A 4 4.41 -2.86 15.17
C ASP A 4 3.33 -1.78 15.35
N PHE A 5 3.07 -0.97 14.32
CA PHE A 5 2.03 0.06 14.33
C PHE A 5 0.63 -0.55 14.29
N ILE A 6 0.37 -1.51 13.40
CA ILE A 6 -0.91 -2.22 13.29
C ILE A 6 -1.22 -2.95 14.60
N GLU A 7 -0.22 -3.64 15.18
CA GLU A 7 -0.34 -4.34 16.46
C GLU A 7 -0.75 -3.39 17.60
N LYS A 8 -0.13 -2.22 17.69
CA LYS A 8 -0.36 -1.25 18.78
C LYS A 8 -1.63 -0.43 18.62
N THR A 9 -2.01 -0.08 17.39
CA THR A 9 -3.10 0.87 17.10
C THR A 9 -4.40 0.20 16.69
N GLY A 10 -4.36 -1.06 16.23
CA GLY A 10 -5.53 -1.76 15.71
C GLY A 10 -5.97 -1.29 14.32
N VAL A 11 -5.18 -0.47 13.62
CA VAL A 11 -5.46 -0.02 12.25
C VAL A 11 -5.79 -1.20 11.33
N LYS A 12 -6.89 -1.08 10.58
CA LYS A 12 -7.41 -2.14 9.69
C LYS A 12 -7.09 -1.93 8.21
N MET A 13 -6.68 -0.73 7.83
CA MET A 13 -6.34 -0.42 6.46
C MET A 13 -5.18 0.57 6.43
N VAL A 14 -4.18 0.28 5.61
CA VAL A 14 -3.10 1.21 5.27
C VAL A 14 -3.23 1.54 3.78
N ILE A 15 -3.14 2.81 3.44
CA ILE A 15 -3.19 3.31 2.06
C ILE A 15 -1.82 3.86 1.70
N GLY A 16 -1.26 3.44 0.56
CA GLY A 16 0.02 3.93 0.10
C GLY A 16 0.17 3.87 -1.42
N LYS A 17 1.40 3.71 -1.88
CA LYS A 17 1.79 3.54 -3.28
C LYS A 17 2.89 2.49 -3.35
N GLY A 18 2.92 1.71 -4.44
CA GLY A 18 3.92 0.65 -4.62
C GLY A 18 3.64 -0.54 -3.71
N GLY A 19 4.65 -1.37 -3.45
CA GLY A 19 4.55 -2.56 -2.62
C GLY A 19 5.03 -2.36 -1.19
N MET A 20 4.68 -3.30 -0.32
CA MET A 20 5.19 -3.42 1.04
C MET A 20 5.84 -4.80 1.24
N GLY A 21 6.75 -4.90 2.21
CA GLY A 21 7.50 -6.13 2.48
C GLY A 21 6.73 -7.17 3.31
N ASN A 22 7.39 -8.31 3.56
CA ASN A 22 6.79 -9.48 4.25
C ASN A 22 6.25 -9.15 5.64
N ARG A 23 6.89 -8.25 6.40
CA ARG A 23 6.39 -7.86 7.73
C ARG A 23 4.99 -7.25 7.66
N THR A 24 4.65 -6.52 6.60
CA THR A 24 3.30 -5.98 6.41
C THR A 24 2.30 -7.08 6.08
N VAL A 25 2.70 -8.07 5.28
CA VAL A 25 1.88 -9.26 4.98
C VAL A 25 1.55 -10.03 6.26
N GLU A 26 2.54 -10.25 7.11
CA GLU A 26 2.36 -10.91 8.41
C GLU A 26 1.40 -10.14 9.31
N ALA A 27 1.55 -8.80 9.37
CA ALA A 27 0.68 -7.94 10.16
C ALA A 27 -0.77 -7.98 9.66
N CYS A 28 -0.97 -7.82 8.34
CA CYS A 28 -2.28 -7.90 7.70
C CYS A 28 -2.98 -9.22 8.01
N LYS A 29 -2.25 -10.34 7.89
CA LYS A 29 -2.78 -11.67 8.21
C LYS A 29 -3.10 -11.86 9.69
N LYS A 30 -2.19 -11.46 10.58
CA LYS A 30 -2.32 -11.70 12.02
C LYS A 30 -3.39 -10.82 12.67
N PHE A 31 -3.52 -9.57 12.24
CA PHE A 31 -4.38 -8.57 12.88
C PHE A 31 -5.65 -8.22 12.07
N GLY A 32 -5.87 -8.90 10.95
CA GLY A 32 -7.04 -8.67 10.09
C GLY A 32 -7.04 -7.29 9.45
N ALA A 33 -5.88 -6.86 8.93
CA ALA A 33 -5.72 -5.60 8.22
C ALA A 33 -5.45 -5.82 6.72
N VAL A 34 -5.57 -4.77 5.92
CA VAL A 34 -5.25 -4.78 4.49
C VAL A 34 -4.33 -3.62 4.11
N TYR A 35 -3.52 -3.80 3.08
CA TYR A 35 -2.78 -2.70 2.45
C TYR A 35 -3.34 -2.45 1.05
N THR A 36 -3.66 -1.19 0.80
CA THR A 36 -4.19 -0.73 -0.47
C THR A 36 -3.26 0.27 -1.11
N ILE A 37 -3.27 0.31 -2.44
CA ILE A 37 -2.60 1.35 -3.20
C ILE A 37 -3.62 2.34 -3.74
N PHE A 38 -3.22 3.60 -3.75
CA PHE A 38 -3.86 4.66 -4.52
C PHE A 38 -3.01 5.00 -5.76
N THR A 39 -3.66 5.43 -6.83
CA THR A 39 -2.98 5.82 -8.08
C THR A 39 -2.14 7.08 -7.88
N GLY A 40 -0.81 6.92 -7.87
CA GLY A 40 0.12 8.04 -7.75
C GLY A 40 -0.08 9.08 -8.86
N GLY A 41 0.11 10.36 -8.52
CA GLY A 41 -0.09 11.48 -9.45
C GLY A 41 -1.53 12.02 -9.51
N ALA A 42 -2.49 11.34 -8.88
CA ALA A 42 -3.91 11.74 -8.88
C ALA A 42 -4.35 12.45 -7.59
N ALA A 43 -3.45 13.14 -6.88
CA ALA A 43 -3.75 13.73 -5.57
C ALA A 43 -4.93 14.73 -5.60
N VAL A 44 -5.00 15.58 -6.62
CA VAL A 44 -6.11 16.54 -6.79
C VAL A 44 -7.45 15.82 -7.00
N LEU A 45 -7.45 14.65 -7.66
CA LEU A 45 -8.65 13.84 -7.81
C LEU A 45 -9.04 13.19 -6.48
N ALA A 46 -8.06 12.68 -5.74
CA ALA A 46 -8.24 12.10 -4.40
C ALA A 46 -8.86 13.12 -3.42
N ALA A 47 -8.40 14.37 -3.50
CA ALA A 47 -8.88 15.47 -2.66
C ALA A 47 -10.38 15.75 -2.85
N LYS A 48 -10.98 15.41 -4.00
CA LYS A 48 -12.44 15.52 -4.19
C LYS A 48 -13.25 14.61 -3.28
N GLY A 49 -12.65 13.52 -2.79
CA GLY A 49 -13.25 12.62 -1.81
C GLY A 49 -13.07 13.08 -0.36
N MET A 50 -12.27 14.12 -0.10
CA MET A 50 -12.07 14.69 1.24
C MET A 50 -13.17 15.72 1.51
N LYS A 51 -14.00 15.47 2.53
CA LYS A 51 -15.14 16.33 2.86
C LYS A 51 -14.73 17.48 3.76
N ARG A 52 -14.03 17.18 4.85
CA ARG A 52 -13.54 18.17 5.81
C ARG A 52 -12.43 17.59 6.66
N VAL A 53 -11.58 18.48 7.16
CA VAL A 53 -10.63 18.19 8.24
C VAL A 53 -11.40 18.27 9.56
N LEU A 54 -11.33 17.20 10.35
CA LEU A 54 -11.94 17.13 11.68
C LEU A 54 -10.95 17.58 12.76
N ASP A 55 -9.67 17.25 12.59
CA ASP A 55 -8.61 17.60 13.54
C ASP A 55 -7.22 17.54 12.86
N VAL A 56 -6.23 18.16 13.49
CA VAL A 56 -4.82 18.10 13.10
C VAL A 56 -3.93 18.01 14.33
N HIS A 57 -3.03 17.02 14.34
CA HIS A 57 -2.05 16.83 15.40
C HIS A 57 -0.62 16.94 14.86
N TRP A 58 0.32 17.34 15.72
CA TRP A 58 1.76 17.44 15.41
C TRP A 58 2.07 18.37 14.23
N LEU A 59 1.39 19.52 14.16
CA LEU A 59 1.58 20.49 13.08
C LEU A 59 3.01 21.08 13.05
N ASP A 60 3.73 20.99 14.16
CA ASP A 60 5.15 21.35 14.29
C ASP A 60 6.08 20.48 13.41
N LEU A 61 5.65 19.28 13.00
CA LEU A 61 6.35 18.46 12.01
C LEU A 61 6.25 19.01 10.58
N GLY A 62 5.40 20.02 10.37
CA GLY A 62 5.11 20.63 9.08
C GLY A 62 3.86 20.05 8.42
N VAL A 63 3.26 20.84 7.53
CA VAL A 63 1.99 20.53 6.85
C VAL A 63 1.96 19.12 6.23
N PRO A 64 3.01 18.61 5.56
CA PRO A 64 2.98 17.28 4.93
C PRO A 64 3.07 16.09 5.89
N GLU A 65 3.67 16.27 7.07
CA GLU A 65 3.98 15.18 8.02
C GLU A 65 3.08 15.19 9.27
N ALA A 66 2.26 16.23 9.43
CA ALA A 66 1.25 16.29 10.49
C ALA A 66 0.23 15.16 10.36
N LEU A 67 -0.32 14.72 11.50
CA LEU A 67 -1.39 13.72 11.53
C LEU A 67 -2.73 14.41 11.30
N TRP A 68 -3.27 14.25 10.10
CA TRP A 68 -4.57 14.81 9.71
C TRP A 68 -5.71 13.81 9.95
N VAL A 69 -6.73 14.24 10.66
CA VAL A 69 -7.98 13.48 10.81
C VAL A 69 -8.99 14.03 9.81
N ILE A 70 -9.26 13.26 8.75
CA ILE A 70 -10.05 13.72 7.60
C ILE A 70 -11.29 12.85 7.45
N GLU A 71 -12.46 13.48 7.36
CA GLU A 71 -13.69 12.82 6.94
C GLU A 71 -13.71 12.71 5.42
N VAL A 72 -13.96 11.50 4.91
CA VAL A 72 -13.95 11.20 3.48
C VAL A 72 -15.24 10.52 3.02
N ASP A 73 -15.57 10.68 1.75
CA ASP A 73 -16.72 10.06 1.08
C ASP A 73 -16.28 9.63 -0.32
N LYS A 74 -16.45 8.35 -0.63
CA LYS A 74 -16.02 7.74 -1.89
C LYS A 74 -14.54 8.04 -2.23
N PHE A 75 -13.67 8.03 -1.21
CA PHE A 75 -12.22 8.16 -1.43
C PHE A 75 -11.68 6.93 -2.17
N GLY A 76 -10.99 7.17 -3.28
CA GLY A 76 -10.47 6.11 -4.14
C GLY A 76 -10.33 6.56 -5.59
N PRO A 77 -10.20 5.61 -6.54
CA PRO A 77 -10.23 4.16 -6.33
C PRO A 77 -9.01 3.63 -5.56
N LEU A 78 -9.19 2.57 -4.79
CA LEU A 78 -8.14 1.84 -4.08
C LEU A 78 -8.09 0.40 -4.57
N MET A 79 -6.88 -0.16 -4.69
CA MET A 79 -6.67 -1.57 -4.98
C MET A 79 -6.05 -2.26 -3.77
N VAL A 80 -6.67 -3.32 -3.27
CA VAL A 80 -6.08 -4.19 -2.24
C VAL A 80 -4.91 -4.95 -2.86
N THR A 81 -3.70 -4.71 -2.37
CA THR A 81 -2.48 -5.38 -2.86
C THR A 81 -1.87 -6.33 -1.83
N ILE A 82 -2.21 -6.16 -0.55
CA ILE A 82 -2.00 -7.17 0.48
C ILE A 82 -3.30 -7.37 1.21
N ASP A 83 -3.77 -8.61 1.27
CA ASP A 83 -5.00 -8.97 1.98
C ASP A 83 -4.73 -9.54 3.37
N SER A 84 -5.80 -9.80 4.12
CA SER A 84 -5.76 -10.38 5.46
C SER A 84 -5.55 -11.91 5.46
N HIS A 85 -5.30 -12.54 4.31
CA HIS A 85 -5.06 -13.98 4.19
C HIS A 85 -3.58 -14.29 3.93
N GLY A 86 -2.77 -13.26 3.72
CA GLY A 86 -1.33 -13.36 3.44
C GLY A 86 -1.01 -13.31 1.94
N ASN A 87 -1.96 -12.94 1.08
CA ASN A 87 -1.70 -12.72 -0.33
C ASN A 87 -1.03 -11.36 -0.53
N ASN A 88 -0.02 -11.32 -1.41
CA ASN A 88 0.65 -10.10 -1.83
C ASN A 88 0.74 -10.06 -3.36
N PHE A 89 0.04 -9.12 -3.97
CA PHE A 89 -0.05 -8.96 -5.42
C PHE A 89 1.31 -8.70 -6.07
N TYR A 90 2.13 -7.83 -5.50
CA TYR A 90 3.43 -7.51 -6.09
C TYR A 90 4.39 -8.69 -6.02
N ASP A 91 4.37 -9.45 -4.92
CA ASP A 91 5.20 -10.65 -4.78
C ASP A 91 4.82 -11.73 -5.80
N SER A 92 3.52 -11.99 -5.98
CA SER A 92 3.05 -12.97 -6.97
C SER A 92 3.39 -12.57 -8.41
N ILE A 93 3.17 -11.31 -8.77
CA ILE A 93 3.53 -10.79 -10.10
C ILE A 93 5.04 -10.81 -10.32
N ASN A 94 5.85 -10.39 -9.34
CA ASN A 94 7.30 -10.40 -9.48
C ASN A 94 7.85 -11.82 -9.70
N LYS A 95 7.34 -12.82 -8.96
CA LYS A 95 7.72 -14.23 -9.16
C LYS A 95 7.45 -14.68 -10.59
N GLU A 96 6.28 -14.36 -11.13
CA GLU A 96 5.92 -14.70 -12.50
C GLU A 96 6.77 -13.95 -13.54
N VAL A 97 7.02 -12.66 -13.32
CA VAL A 97 7.88 -11.85 -14.19
C VAL A 97 9.29 -12.43 -14.24
N TYR A 98 9.90 -12.73 -13.10
CA TYR A 98 11.25 -13.32 -13.06
C TYR A 98 11.32 -14.70 -13.68
N ARG A 99 10.27 -15.51 -13.53
CA ARG A 99 10.16 -16.81 -14.22
C ARG A 99 10.20 -16.62 -15.73
N ARG A 100 9.33 -15.77 -16.28
CA ARG A 100 9.29 -15.49 -17.74
C ARG A 100 10.57 -14.84 -18.25
N LEU A 101 11.18 -13.95 -17.49
CA LEU A 101 12.44 -13.33 -17.87
C LEU A 101 13.53 -14.39 -18.10
N ARG A 102 13.69 -15.31 -17.15
CA ARG A 102 14.69 -16.39 -17.24
C ARG A 102 14.36 -17.43 -18.31
N GLU A 103 13.11 -17.86 -18.38
CA GLU A 103 12.72 -19.01 -19.22
C GLU A 103 12.40 -18.61 -20.67
N GLU A 104 11.91 -17.40 -20.90
CA GLU A 104 11.38 -17.01 -22.21
C GLU A 104 12.13 -15.83 -22.84
N ILE A 105 12.49 -14.81 -22.06
CA ILE A 105 13.02 -13.57 -22.61
C ILE A 105 14.54 -13.63 -22.78
N TYR A 106 15.29 -13.98 -21.74
CA TYR A 106 16.75 -14.05 -21.78
C TYR A 106 17.29 -14.94 -22.91
N PRO A 107 16.73 -16.15 -23.17
CA PRO A 107 17.15 -16.95 -24.32
C PRO A 107 16.90 -16.26 -25.67
N LYS A 108 15.82 -15.50 -25.82
CA LYS A 108 15.48 -14.79 -27.07
C LYS A 108 16.42 -13.62 -27.37
N ILE A 109 17.00 -13.01 -26.34
CA ILE A 109 17.89 -11.85 -26.49
C ILE A 109 19.38 -12.19 -26.28
N GLY A 110 19.72 -13.48 -26.17
CA GLY A 110 21.11 -13.93 -26.01
C GLY A 110 21.74 -13.61 -24.65
N VAL A 111 20.92 -13.35 -23.63
CA VAL A 111 21.37 -13.12 -22.25
C VAL A 111 21.36 -14.46 -21.50
N LYS A 112 22.40 -14.74 -20.71
CA LYS A 112 22.39 -15.91 -19.81
C LYS A 112 21.56 -15.60 -18.56
N ALA A 113 20.66 -16.53 -18.22
CA ALA A 113 19.80 -16.47 -17.05
C ALA A 113 20.54 -16.74 -15.73
#